data_AF-A0AA40WFH5-F1
#
_entry.id   AF-A0AA40WFH5-F1
#
_cell.length_a   1.000
_cell.length_b   1.000
_cell.length_c   1.000
_cell.angle_alpha   90.00
_cell.angle_beta   90.00
_cell.angle_gamma   90.00
#
_symmetry.space_group_name_H-M   'P 1'
#
loop_
_entity.id
_entity.type
_entity.pdbx_description
1 polymer ?
#
loop_
_entity_poly.entity_id
_entity_poly.type
_entity_poly.pdbx_seq_one_letter_code
_entity_poly.pdbx_strand_id
1 'polypeptide(L)'
;EDGLGDTIRVSLTEDPVLEIPVARLLAEKFNKRIVKPEPVRGYSEFRNPFTYERFYSSEIKVGTFEAGENHPVRVETVLPFENSNSFLANIAKLYQYGKSFSIEPESILIDSPSPDQLKEISEAAAALSIPVGILLGKNVSLNEKLQNELRGFPKVVFDPFLQFQDGKKMLSFLQERQNAGLYTE
;
A
#
# COMPACT_ATOMS: atom_id res chain seq x y z
N GLU A 1 5.55 -3.83 -38.19
CA GLU A 1 5.35 -4.92 -39.15
C GLU A 1 5.04 -6.16 -38.34
N ASP A 2 3.79 -6.61 -38.44
CA ASP A 2 3.22 -7.67 -37.61
C ASP A 2 3.48 -9.03 -38.28
N GLY A 3 4.76 -9.44 -38.26
CA GLY A 3 5.20 -10.73 -38.74
C GLY A 3 6.10 -11.37 -37.68
N LEU A 4 5.68 -12.50 -37.12
CA LEU A 4 6.53 -13.38 -36.34
C LEU A 4 7.69 -13.86 -37.25
N GLY A 5 8.87 -13.24 -37.09
CA GLY A 5 10.10 -13.48 -37.87
C GLY A 5 10.61 -14.92 -37.71
N ASP A 6 11.13 -15.57 -38.76
CA ASP A 6 12.44 -15.32 -39.39
C ASP A 6 12.44 -15.38 -40.93
N THR A 7 11.26 -15.36 -41.56
CA THR A 7 11.15 -15.61 -43.01
C THR A 7 11.09 -14.31 -43.80
N ILE A 8 12.06 -14.09 -44.69
CA ILE A 8 11.95 -13.10 -45.77
C ILE A 8 11.21 -13.76 -46.94
N ARG A 9 10.02 -13.26 -47.27
CA ARG A 9 9.31 -13.65 -48.49
C ARG A 9 9.69 -12.68 -49.60
N VAL A 10 10.28 -13.21 -50.67
CA VAL A 10 10.58 -12.46 -51.90
C VAL A 10 9.72 -13.07 -53.01
N SER A 11 9.05 -12.23 -53.78
CA SER A 11 8.25 -12.63 -54.94
C SER A 11 8.36 -11.51 -55.96
N LEU A 12 9.40 -11.60 -56.79
CA LEU A 12 9.60 -10.74 -57.93
C LEU A 12 8.96 -11.43 -59.15
N THR A 13 8.88 -10.73 -60.27
CA THR A 13 8.30 -11.27 -61.51
C THR A 13 9.28 -12.13 -62.32
N GLU A 14 10.47 -12.38 -61.77
CA GLU A 14 11.61 -13.01 -62.46
C GLU A 14 11.87 -14.42 -61.92
N ASP A 15 12.69 -15.20 -62.63
CA ASP A 15 13.02 -16.56 -62.21
C ASP A 15 13.65 -16.61 -60.81
N PRO A 16 13.35 -17.64 -59.97
CA PRO A 16 13.83 -17.74 -58.60
C PRO A 16 15.35 -17.60 -58.42
N VAL A 17 16.14 -18.03 -59.41
CA VAL A 17 17.61 -17.92 -59.40
C VAL A 17 18.05 -16.45 -59.39
N LEU A 18 17.31 -15.57 -60.05
CA LEU A 18 17.57 -14.13 -60.12
C LEU A 18 17.05 -13.38 -58.88
N GLU A 19 16.16 -13.99 -58.12
CA GLU A 19 15.63 -13.42 -56.88
C GLU A 19 16.56 -13.62 -55.68
N ILE A 20 17.34 -14.72 -55.66
CA ILE A 20 18.26 -15.05 -54.56
C ILE A 20 19.23 -13.90 -54.22
N PRO A 21 19.88 -13.22 -55.19
CA PRO A 21 20.74 -12.07 -54.89
C PRO A 21 20.00 -10.93 -54.19
N VAL A 22 18.72 -10.69 -54.55
CA VAL A 22 17.89 -9.65 -53.94
C VAL A 22 17.52 -10.02 -52.51
N ALA A 23 17.12 -11.28 -52.28
CA ALA A 23 16.83 -11.80 -50.95
C ALA A 23 18.06 -11.68 -50.02
N ARG A 24 19.26 -12.01 -50.52
CA ARG A 24 20.52 -11.83 -49.78
C ARG A 24 20.79 -10.37 -49.45
N LEU A 25 20.60 -9.46 -50.41
CA LEU A 25 20.83 -8.03 -50.20
C LEU A 25 19.85 -7.43 -49.17
N LEU A 26 18.60 -7.91 -49.14
CA LEU A 26 17.63 -7.55 -48.11
C LEU A 26 18.05 -8.10 -46.73
N ALA A 27 18.41 -9.37 -46.64
CA ALA A 27 18.87 -10.00 -45.39
C ALA A 27 20.12 -9.29 -44.82
N GLU A 28 21.08 -8.92 -45.66
CA GLU A 28 22.29 -8.21 -45.25
C GLU A 28 22.02 -6.88 -44.55
N LYS A 29 20.96 -6.14 -44.94
CA LYS A 29 20.60 -4.88 -44.29
C LYS A 29 20.19 -5.08 -42.82
N PHE A 30 19.51 -6.19 -42.53
CA PHE A 30 19.08 -6.54 -41.17
C PHE A 30 20.21 -7.19 -40.38
N ASN A 31 21.01 -8.06 -41.00
CA ASN A 31 22.18 -8.67 -40.36
C ASN A 31 23.23 -7.63 -39.94
N LYS A 32 23.42 -6.57 -40.73
CA LYS A 32 24.30 -5.42 -40.37
C LYS A 32 23.71 -4.55 -39.27
N ARG A 33 22.40 -4.64 -39.03
CA ARG A 33 21.64 -3.92 -37.99
C ARG A 33 21.52 -4.70 -36.68
N ILE A 34 22.15 -5.88 -36.57
CA ILE A 34 22.37 -6.53 -35.28
C ILE A 34 23.39 -5.68 -34.51
N VAL A 35 22.94 -4.52 -34.05
CA VAL A 35 23.60 -3.78 -32.98
C VAL A 35 23.63 -4.77 -31.83
N LYS A 36 24.83 -5.10 -31.33
CA LYS A 36 24.93 -5.82 -30.05
C LYS A 36 24.01 -5.07 -29.10
N PRO A 37 22.99 -5.71 -28.49
CA PRO A 37 22.17 -5.02 -27.53
C PRO A 37 23.15 -4.45 -26.51
N GLU A 38 23.30 -3.13 -26.48
CA GLU A 38 23.92 -2.51 -25.32
C GLU A 38 23.11 -3.00 -24.14
N PRO A 39 23.73 -3.36 -23.01
CA PRO A 39 22.99 -3.73 -21.83
C PRO A 39 22.10 -2.54 -21.50
N VAL A 40 20.83 -2.62 -21.92
CA VAL A 40 19.82 -1.67 -21.54
C VAL A 40 19.87 -1.72 -20.03
N ARG A 41 20.13 -0.59 -19.37
CA ARG A 41 19.79 -0.43 -17.94
C ARG A 41 18.27 -0.45 -17.86
N GLY A 42 17.69 -1.59 -18.23
CA GLY A 42 16.30 -1.89 -18.14
C GLY A 42 16.00 -2.26 -16.70
N TYR A 43 14.83 -1.87 -16.25
CA TYR A 43 14.26 -2.40 -15.03
C TYR A 43 14.22 -3.93 -15.13
N SER A 44 14.97 -4.62 -14.27
CA SER A 44 14.79 -6.04 -14.06
C SER A 44 13.69 -6.20 -13.02
N GLU A 45 12.54 -6.72 -13.41
CA GLU A 45 11.56 -7.18 -12.43
C GLU A 45 12.20 -8.32 -11.62
N PHE A 46 12.33 -8.14 -10.31
CA PHE A 46 12.93 -9.14 -9.42
C PHE A 46 11.94 -10.24 -9.05
N ARG A 47 10.66 -10.10 -9.44
CA ARG A 47 9.60 -11.10 -9.24
C ARG A 47 9.16 -11.73 -10.55
N ASN A 48 8.55 -12.90 -10.44
CA ASN A 48 7.88 -13.51 -11.59
C ASN A 48 6.49 -12.88 -11.78
N PRO A 49 6.20 -12.21 -12.92
CA PRO A 49 4.91 -11.57 -13.16
C PRO A 49 3.76 -12.56 -13.43
N PHE A 50 4.06 -13.84 -13.67
CA PHE A 50 3.07 -14.88 -13.95
C PHE A 50 2.64 -15.67 -12.70
N THR A 51 3.26 -15.41 -11.56
CA THR A 51 2.95 -16.07 -10.30
C THR A 51 2.76 -15.05 -9.19
N TYR A 52 1.73 -15.23 -8.39
CA TYR A 52 1.57 -14.40 -7.21
C TYR A 52 2.66 -14.74 -6.18
N GLU A 53 3.47 -13.74 -5.84
CA GLU A 53 4.39 -13.76 -4.72
C GLU A 53 4.12 -12.55 -3.83
N ARG A 54 3.88 -12.80 -2.55
CA ARG A 54 3.70 -11.73 -1.56
C ARG A 54 4.99 -10.94 -1.43
N PHE A 55 4.89 -9.61 -1.42
CA PHE A 55 6.06 -8.74 -1.25
C PHE A 55 6.63 -8.87 0.16
N TYR A 56 7.95 -8.91 0.28
CA TYR A 56 8.63 -9.00 1.57
C TYR A 56 8.32 -7.77 2.42
N SER A 57 8.02 -7.99 3.70
CA SER A 57 7.76 -6.92 4.65
C SER A 57 8.11 -7.38 6.05
N SER A 58 8.47 -6.45 6.93
CA SER A 58 8.62 -6.73 8.35
C SER A 58 7.25 -6.91 9.00
N GLU A 59 7.19 -7.72 10.05
CA GLU A 59 6.03 -7.82 10.93
C GLU A 59 5.89 -6.52 11.75
N ILE A 60 4.64 -6.09 11.94
CA ILE A 60 4.25 -5.05 12.88
C ILE A 60 3.11 -5.57 13.77
N LYS A 61 3.11 -5.17 15.04
CA LYS A 61 2.00 -5.42 15.98
C LYS A 61 1.08 -4.19 16.04
N VAL A 62 -0.21 -4.41 15.86
CA VAL A 62 -1.26 -3.39 15.94
C VAL A 62 -2.32 -3.86 16.92
N GLY A 63 -2.20 -3.44 18.18
CA GLY A 63 -3.12 -3.84 19.25
C GLY A 63 -3.14 -5.37 19.43
N THR A 64 -4.21 -6.02 18.97
CA THR A 64 -4.48 -7.45 19.14
C THR A 64 -4.07 -8.33 17.95
N PHE A 65 -3.52 -7.76 16.87
CA PHE A 65 -3.07 -8.54 15.72
C PHE A 65 -1.70 -8.12 15.19
N GLU A 66 -1.07 -9.02 14.46
CA GLU A 66 0.14 -8.78 13.66
C GLU A 66 -0.20 -8.59 12.18
N ALA A 67 0.55 -7.73 11.50
CA ALA A 67 0.44 -7.48 10.06
C ALA A 67 1.83 -7.42 9.41
N GLY A 68 1.88 -7.65 8.10
CA GLY A 68 3.15 -7.76 7.38
C GLY A 68 3.75 -9.16 7.46
N GLU A 69 4.90 -9.33 6.81
CA GLU A 69 5.59 -10.61 6.66
C GLU A 69 4.63 -11.70 6.15
N ASN A 70 4.43 -12.79 6.92
CA ASN A 70 3.59 -13.93 6.56
C ASN A 70 2.15 -13.85 7.12
N HIS A 71 1.78 -12.75 7.80
CA HIS A 71 0.44 -12.58 8.37
C HIS A 71 -0.62 -12.35 7.29
N PRO A 72 -1.88 -12.77 7.51
CA PRO A 72 -2.98 -12.49 6.60
C PRO A 72 -3.08 -10.99 6.25
N VAL A 73 -3.61 -10.70 5.05
CA VAL A 73 -3.98 -9.33 4.70
C VAL A 73 -5.13 -8.91 5.61
N ARG A 74 -4.93 -7.83 6.38
CA ARG A 74 -5.90 -7.35 7.36
C ARG A 74 -6.93 -6.42 6.74
N VAL A 75 -8.17 -6.47 7.21
CA VAL A 75 -9.25 -5.56 6.79
C VAL A 75 -9.37 -4.40 7.77
N GLU A 76 -9.09 -3.18 7.30
CA GLU A 76 -9.26 -1.94 8.06
C GLU A 76 -10.33 -1.07 7.42
N THR A 77 -11.13 -0.38 8.24
CA THR A 77 -12.15 0.57 7.78
C THR A 77 -12.02 1.90 8.52
N VAL A 78 -12.65 2.94 7.97
CA VAL A 78 -12.66 4.28 8.55
C VAL A 78 -14.08 4.66 8.90
N LEU A 79 -14.31 5.13 10.14
CA LEU A 79 -15.61 5.59 10.62
C LEU A 79 -15.52 7.00 11.19
N PRO A 80 -16.56 7.85 11.03
CA PRO A 80 -16.64 9.11 11.75
C PRO A 80 -16.95 8.88 13.23
N PHE A 81 -16.59 9.84 14.08
CA PHE A 81 -16.95 9.84 15.49
C PHE A 81 -17.67 11.14 15.89
N GLU A 82 -18.93 11.01 16.25
CA GLU A 82 -19.72 12.11 16.83
C GLU A 82 -19.83 11.96 18.36
N ASN A 83 -20.18 10.75 18.81
CA ASN A 83 -20.27 10.32 20.20
C ASN A 83 -20.24 8.78 20.24
N SER A 84 -20.04 8.23 21.44
CA SER A 84 -19.93 6.78 21.68
C SER A 84 -21.13 5.99 21.18
N ASN A 85 -22.35 6.49 21.38
CA ASN A 85 -23.57 5.79 21.00
C ASN A 85 -23.69 5.66 19.47
N SER A 86 -23.47 6.76 18.75
CA SER A 86 -23.48 6.80 17.28
C SER A 86 -22.38 5.91 16.70
N PHE A 87 -21.18 5.95 17.28
CA PHE A 87 -20.04 5.14 16.87
C PHE A 87 -20.32 3.63 17.01
N LEU A 88 -20.76 3.18 18.19
CA LEU A 88 -21.09 1.78 18.44
C LEU A 88 -22.26 1.30 17.57
N ALA A 89 -23.26 2.15 17.33
CA ALA A 89 -24.36 1.83 16.42
C ALA A 89 -23.89 1.64 14.97
N ASN A 90 -22.94 2.46 14.50
CA ASN A 90 -22.36 2.32 13.15
C ASN A 90 -21.54 1.03 13.02
N ILE A 91 -20.79 0.66 14.07
CA ILE A 91 -20.07 -0.61 14.11
C ILE A 91 -21.05 -1.79 14.06
N ALA A 92 -22.12 -1.76 14.85
CA ALA A 92 -23.14 -2.81 14.83
C ALA A 92 -23.78 -2.98 13.45
N LYS A 93 -24.07 -1.87 12.75
CA LYS A 93 -24.55 -1.89 11.35
C LYS A 93 -23.53 -2.52 10.42
N LEU A 94 -22.24 -2.19 10.58
CA LEU A 94 -21.17 -2.75 9.75
C LEU A 94 -21.07 -4.28 9.90
N TYR A 95 -21.11 -4.79 11.13
CA TYR A 95 -21.17 -6.24 11.39
C TYR A 95 -22.42 -6.87 10.80
N GLN A 96 -23.57 -6.20 10.89
CA GLN A 96 -24.82 -6.67 10.30
C GLN A 96 -24.71 -6.82 8.78
N TYR A 97 -24.09 -5.86 8.09
CA TYR A 97 -23.86 -5.92 6.64
C TYR A 97 -22.84 -6.99 6.25
N GLY A 98 -21.78 -7.14 7.04
CA GLY A 98 -20.72 -8.13 6.81
C GLY A 98 -21.17 -9.58 7.04
N LYS A 99 -22.19 -9.80 7.87
CA LYS A 99 -22.66 -11.13 8.29
C LYS A 99 -22.97 -12.07 7.13
N SER A 100 -23.57 -11.55 6.05
CA SER A 100 -23.91 -12.35 4.87
C SER A 100 -22.71 -12.81 4.05
N PHE A 101 -21.56 -12.15 4.20
CA PHE A 101 -20.33 -12.40 3.44
C PHE A 101 -19.19 -12.95 4.31
N SER A 102 -19.41 -13.13 5.61
CA SER A 102 -18.37 -13.47 6.59
C SER A 102 -17.17 -12.49 6.55
N ILE A 103 -17.47 -11.22 6.29
CA ILE A 103 -16.48 -10.14 6.29
C ILE A 103 -16.65 -9.34 7.57
N GLU A 104 -15.61 -9.30 8.39
CA GLU A 104 -15.56 -8.50 9.61
C GLU A 104 -14.32 -7.61 9.56
N PRO A 105 -14.43 -6.32 9.94
CA PRO A 105 -13.25 -5.48 10.06
C PRO A 105 -12.38 -5.98 11.21
N GLU A 106 -11.07 -6.03 10.98
CA GLU A 106 -10.08 -6.38 12.00
C GLU A 106 -9.50 -5.14 12.68
N SER A 107 -9.72 -3.95 12.12
CA SER A 107 -9.35 -2.66 12.71
C SER A 107 -10.26 -1.53 12.22
N ILE A 108 -10.37 -0.49 13.03
CA ILE A 108 -11.11 0.74 12.70
C ILE A 108 -10.18 1.94 12.88
N LEU A 109 -10.21 2.88 11.95
CA LEU A 109 -9.69 4.22 12.15
C LEU A 109 -10.82 5.22 12.34
N ILE A 110 -10.65 6.15 13.26
CA ILE A 110 -11.53 7.31 13.39
C ILE A 110 -10.91 8.50 12.66
N ASP A 111 -11.64 9.06 11.70
CA ASP A 111 -11.16 10.19 10.89
C ASP A 111 -11.27 11.52 11.63
N SER A 112 -10.12 12.12 11.87
CA SER A 112 -9.89 13.50 12.29
C SER A 112 -10.81 13.94 13.43
N PRO A 113 -10.85 13.19 14.56
CA PRO A 113 -11.70 13.56 15.69
C PRO A 113 -11.21 14.87 16.31
N SER A 114 -12.11 15.56 17.00
CA SER A 114 -11.73 16.73 17.79
C SER A 114 -10.85 16.26 18.97
N PRO A 115 -9.80 17.01 19.36
CA PRO A 115 -8.94 16.63 20.47
C PRO A 115 -9.70 16.28 21.76
N ASP A 116 -10.78 17.00 22.07
CA ASP A 116 -11.56 16.77 23.28
C ASP A 116 -12.40 15.47 23.25
N GLN A 117 -12.51 14.81 22.10
CA GLN A 117 -13.21 13.53 21.96
C GLN A 117 -12.32 12.32 22.22
N LEU A 118 -10.98 12.46 22.26
CA LEU A 118 -10.06 11.31 22.32
C LEU A 118 -10.26 10.43 23.56
N LYS A 119 -10.59 11.03 24.71
CA LYS A 119 -10.90 10.27 25.92
C LYS A 119 -12.16 9.42 25.75
N GLU A 120 -13.23 10.01 25.24
CA GLU A 120 -14.48 9.30 24.97
C GLU A 120 -14.26 8.18 23.95
N ILE A 121 -13.50 8.46 22.90
CA ILE A 121 -13.12 7.47 21.89
C ILE A 121 -12.37 6.30 22.53
N SER A 122 -11.41 6.57 23.41
CA SER A 122 -10.64 5.53 24.10
C SER A 122 -11.53 4.65 24.97
N GLU A 123 -12.53 5.23 25.65
CA GLU A 123 -13.50 4.49 26.46
C GLU A 123 -14.41 3.61 25.59
N ALA A 124 -14.91 4.14 24.46
CA ALA A 124 -15.71 3.38 23.51
C ALA A 124 -14.90 2.26 22.84
N ALA A 125 -13.63 2.52 22.51
CA ALA A 125 -12.73 1.54 21.92
C ALA A 125 -12.43 0.36 22.85
N ALA A 126 -12.37 0.60 24.17
CA ALA A 126 -12.15 -0.46 25.17
C ALA A 126 -13.29 -1.49 25.23
N ALA A 127 -14.48 -1.16 24.71
CA ALA A 127 -15.60 -2.09 24.61
C ALA A 127 -15.53 -3.02 23.38
N LEU A 128 -14.54 -2.82 22.49
CA LEU A 128 -14.38 -3.56 21.24
C LEU A 128 -13.23 -4.57 21.35
N SER A 129 -13.35 -5.69 20.63
CA SER A 129 -12.31 -6.72 20.53
C SER A 129 -11.24 -6.42 19.48
N ILE A 130 -11.48 -5.41 18.63
CA ILE A 130 -10.59 -5.00 17.54
C ILE A 130 -9.93 -3.65 17.86
N PRO A 131 -8.69 -3.42 17.43
CA PRO A 131 -8.01 -2.15 17.64
C PRO A 131 -8.71 -1.01 16.92
N VAL A 132 -8.84 0.11 17.64
CA VAL A 132 -9.29 1.39 17.11
C VAL A 132 -8.10 2.34 17.07
N GLY A 133 -7.79 2.91 15.92
CA GLY A 133 -6.76 3.91 15.73
C GLY A 133 -7.32 5.27 15.34
N ILE A 134 -6.43 6.25 15.23
CA ILE A 134 -6.77 7.62 14.83
C ILE A 134 -6.15 7.93 13.46
N LEU A 135 -6.96 8.44 12.54
CA LEU A 135 -6.51 9.04 11.28
C LEU A 135 -6.53 10.56 11.40
N LEU A 136 -5.38 11.22 11.36
CA LEU A 136 -5.27 12.68 11.33
C LEU A 136 -5.24 13.15 9.87
N GLY A 137 -6.38 13.06 9.20
CA GLY A 137 -6.56 13.44 7.80
C GLY A 137 -6.61 14.96 7.55
N LYS A 138 -6.82 15.76 8.61
CA LYS A 138 -6.81 17.22 8.57
C LYS A 138 -5.64 17.78 9.37
N ASN A 139 -5.22 19.00 9.06
CA ASN A 139 -4.19 19.68 9.85
C ASN A 139 -4.72 19.93 11.27
N VAL A 140 -4.01 19.42 12.27
CA VAL A 140 -4.32 19.56 13.69
C VAL A 140 -3.04 19.91 14.44
N SER A 141 -3.13 20.89 15.35
CA SER A 141 -2.01 21.24 16.21
C SER A 141 -1.71 20.12 17.21
N LEU A 142 -0.67 19.33 16.95
CA LEU A 142 -0.13 18.29 17.84
C LEU A 142 0.58 18.91 19.06
N ASN A 143 -0.17 19.50 19.98
CA ASN A 143 0.37 19.96 21.27
C ASN A 143 0.65 18.79 22.22
N GLU A 144 1.35 19.04 23.33
CA GLU A 144 1.73 17.98 24.30
C GLU A 144 0.53 17.19 24.84
N LYS A 145 -0.60 17.86 25.12
CA LYS A 145 -1.83 17.20 25.58
C LYS A 145 -2.32 16.17 24.55
N LEU A 146 -2.47 16.60 23.30
CA LEU A 146 -2.94 15.75 22.21
C LEU A 146 -1.96 14.60 21.94
N GLN A 147 -0.65 14.88 21.93
CA GLN A 147 0.37 13.85 21.76
C GLN A 147 0.30 12.77 22.85
N ASN A 148 0.07 13.16 24.11
CA ASN A 148 -0.10 12.23 25.22
C ASN A 148 -1.37 11.39 25.11
N GLU A 149 -2.52 12.00 24.78
CA GLU A 149 -3.78 11.26 24.59
C GLU A 149 -3.68 10.27 23.42
N LEU A 150 -2.97 10.64 22.34
CA LEU A 150 -2.77 9.77 21.19
C LEU A 150 -1.92 8.51 21.49
N ARG A 151 -1.23 8.43 22.64
CA ARG A 151 -0.47 7.23 23.06
C ARG A 151 -1.38 6.08 23.46
N GLY A 152 -2.63 6.36 23.86
CA GLY A 152 -3.60 5.32 24.19
C GLY A 152 -4.08 4.51 22.98
N PHE A 153 -3.77 4.97 21.76
CA PHE A 153 -4.20 4.33 20.53
C PHE A 153 -3.11 3.45 19.91
N PRO A 154 -3.42 2.19 19.54
CA PRO A 154 -2.45 1.25 18.96
C PRO A 154 -1.92 1.69 17.59
N LYS A 155 -2.66 2.56 16.89
CA LYS A 155 -2.31 3.05 15.56
C LYS A 155 -2.71 4.51 15.40
N VAL A 156 -1.79 5.33 14.89
CA VAL A 156 -2.08 6.70 14.47
C VAL A 156 -1.50 6.93 13.08
N VAL A 157 -2.35 7.36 12.15
CA VAL A 157 -2.02 7.59 10.75
C VAL A 157 -2.11 9.08 10.49
N PHE A 158 -1.09 9.66 9.86
CA PHE A 158 -1.05 11.09 9.54
C PHE A 158 -0.10 11.36 8.38
N ASP A 159 -0.31 12.46 7.68
CA ASP A 159 0.67 13.01 6.75
C ASP A 159 1.68 13.88 7.53
N PRO A 160 2.97 13.50 7.57
CA PRO A 160 3.98 14.25 8.32
C PRO A 160 4.11 15.71 7.88
N PHE A 161 3.97 16.01 6.58
CA PHE A 161 4.14 17.35 6.04
C PHE A 161 2.87 18.20 6.17
N LEU A 162 1.72 17.55 6.33
CA LEU A 162 0.48 18.24 6.72
C LEU A 162 0.55 18.72 8.18
N GLN A 163 1.11 17.89 9.08
CA GLN A 163 1.11 18.18 10.52
C GLN A 163 2.32 19.00 10.99
N PHE A 164 3.47 18.86 10.32
CA PHE A 164 4.72 19.50 10.76
C PHE A 164 5.32 20.38 9.66
N GLN A 165 5.55 21.65 10.01
CA GLN A 165 6.39 22.57 9.23
C GLN A 165 7.86 22.58 9.72
N ASP A 166 8.09 22.09 10.94
CA ASP A 166 9.41 22.00 11.56
C ASP A 166 9.84 20.53 11.67
N GLY A 167 10.89 20.17 10.93
CA GLY A 167 11.43 18.81 10.90
C GLY A 167 11.94 18.30 12.25
N LYS A 168 12.43 19.18 13.15
CA LYS A 168 12.88 18.76 14.49
C LYS A 168 11.70 18.33 15.36
N LYS A 169 10.60 19.06 15.30
CA LYS A 169 9.36 18.70 16.02
C LYS A 169 8.77 17.39 15.47
N MET A 170 8.78 17.22 14.15
CA MET A 170 8.35 15.97 13.51
C MET A 170 9.17 14.77 14.00
N LEU A 171 10.50 14.88 13.99
CA LEU A 171 11.38 13.80 14.43
C LEU A 171 11.22 13.50 15.93
N SER A 172 11.06 14.52 16.77
CA SER A 172 10.78 14.34 18.20
C SER A 172 9.47 13.56 18.41
N PHE A 173 8.41 13.93 17.70
CA PHE A 173 7.13 13.22 17.77
C PHE A 173 7.26 11.77 17.30
N LEU A 174 7.97 11.51 16.20
CA LEU A 174 8.21 10.15 15.70
C LEU A 174 9.03 9.32 16.69
N GLN A 175 10.04 9.90 17.33
CA GLN A 175 10.86 9.24 18.35
C GLN A 175 10.04 8.85 19.59
N GLU A 176 9.15 9.72 20.06
CA GLU A 176 8.24 9.40 21.17
C GLU A 176 7.28 8.26 20.83
N ARG A 177 6.94 8.08 19.55
CA ARG A 177 6.10 6.99 19.07
C ARG A 177 6.86 5.72 18.78
N GLN A 178 8.16 5.80 18.58
CA GLN A 178 9.01 4.66 18.36
C GLN A 178 8.92 3.75 19.60
N ASN A 179 8.47 2.52 19.41
CA ASN A 179 8.21 1.53 20.46
C ASN A 179 7.03 1.83 21.41
N ALA A 180 6.28 2.93 21.24
CA ALA A 180 5.13 3.26 22.10
C ALA A 180 3.95 2.27 21.98
N GLY A 181 3.96 1.39 20.97
CA GLY A 181 3.02 0.27 20.79
C GLY A 181 3.66 -1.12 20.91
N LEU A 182 4.96 -1.19 21.15
CA LEU A 182 5.64 -2.43 21.51
C LEU A 182 5.54 -2.56 23.03
N TYR A 183 4.41 -3.06 23.51
CA TYR A 183 4.36 -3.65 24.84
C TYR A 183 5.33 -4.85 24.85
N THR A 184 6.58 -4.58 25.23
CA THR A 184 7.45 -5.57 25.86
C THR A 184 7.08 -5.58 27.33
N GLU A 185 6.31 -6.58 27.74
CA GLU A 185 6.51 -7.14 29.09
C GLU A 185 7.85 -7.87 29.13
#